data_AF-A0A317IZ63-F1
#
_entry.id   AF-A0A317IZ63-F1
#
_cell.length_a   1.000
_cell.length_b   1.000
_cell.length_c   1.000
_cell.angle_alpha   90.00
_cell.angle_beta   90.00
_cell.angle_gamma   90.00
#
_symmetry.space_group_name_H-M   'P 1'
#
loop_
_entity.id
_entity.type
_entity.pdbx_description
1 polymer ?
#
loop_
_entity_poly.entity_id
_entity_poly.type
_entity_poly.pdbx_seq_one_letter_code
_entity_poly.pdbx_strand_id
1 'polypeptide(L)' 'MRRKLQPKAEPVIAAEILEKAKQSISTDRLKKSSKCSVCGAETSSAATEPLCWVCRRLKISAWRDIEQQMPAQE' A
#
# COMPACT_ATOMS: atom_id res chain seq x y z
N MET A 1 15.94 16.97 47.62
CA MET A 1 16.67 15.91 46.88
C MET A 1 17.05 16.43 45.50
N ARG A 2 18.34 16.57 45.19
CA ARG A 2 18.81 16.99 43.85
C ARG A 2 18.76 15.78 42.91
N ARG A 3 18.01 15.89 41.80
CA ARG A 3 18.01 14.87 40.72
C ARG A 3 19.39 14.87 40.07
N LYS A 4 20.03 13.71 39.98
CA LYS A 4 21.30 13.57 39.27
C LYS A 4 21.04 13.74 37.78
N LEU A 5 21.85 14.55 37.10
CA LEU A 5 21.83 14.68 35.65
C LEU A 5 22.18 13.31 35.04
N GLN A 6 21.28 12.76 34.23
CA GLN A 6 21.56 11.55 33.47
C GLN A 6 22.67 11.86 32.45
N PRO A 7 23.75 11.05 32.38
CA PRO A 7 24.76 11.20 31.35
C PRO A 7 24.10 11.02 29.98
N LYS A 8 24.43 11.92 29.05
CA LYS A 8 23.93 11.91 27.68
C LYS A 8 24.36 10.58 27.06
N ALA A 9 23.39 9.72 26.72
CA ALA A 9 23.68 8.42 26.14
C ALA A 9 24.44 8.62 24.83
N GLU A 10 25.70 8.19 24.79
CA GLU A 10 26.44 8.15 23.54
C GLU A 10 25.70 7.22 22.57
N PRO A 11 25.56 7.62 21.30
CA PRO A 11 24.95 6.76 20.31
C PRO A 11 25.82 5.51 20.16
N VAL A 12 25.29 4.38 20.64
CA VAL A 12 25.92 3.05 20.58
C VAL A 12 26.17 2.61 19.12
N ILE A 13 25.51 3.27 18.17
CA ILE A 13 25.52 2.93 16.75
C ILE A 13 26.15 4.09 15.96
N ALA A 14 27.21 3.79 15.21
CA ALA A 14 27.83 4.74 14.29
C ALA A 14 26.83 5.21 13.21
N ALA A 15 26.88 6.50 12.84
CA ALA A 15 25.97 7.09 11.87
C ALA A 15 25.97 6.35 10.51
N GLU A 16 27.15 5.91 10.07
CA GLU A 16 27.35 5.05 8.90
C GLU A 16 26.43 3.82 8.89
N ILE A 17 26.33 3.13 10.02
CA ILE A 17 25.58 1.88 10.15
C ILE A 17 24.08 2.17 10.01
N LEU A 18 23.62 3.29 10.59
CA LEU A 18 22.24 3.74 10.45
C LEU A 18 21.90 4.10 9.00
N GLU A 19 22.82 4.73 8.28
CA GLU A 19 22.62 5.08 6.88
C GLU A 19 22.57 3.84 5.97
N LYS A 20 23.48 2.89 6.16
CA LYS A 20 23.45 1.60 5.45
C LYS A 20 22.15 0.84 5.74
N ALA A 21 21.71 0.79 6.99
CA ALA A 21 20.44 0.15 7.36
C ALA A 21 19.23 0.79 6.66
N LYS A 22 19.16 2.12 6.59
CA LYS A 22 18.09 2.84 5.85
C LYS A 22 18.08 2.51 4.36
N GLN A 23 19.26 2.37 3.74
CA GLN A 23 19.38 1.99 2.33
C GLN A 23 18.94 0.54 2.10
N SER A 24 19.31 -0.39 2.98
CA SER A 24 18.93 -1.80 2.88
C SER A 24 17.42 -2.05 2.98
N ILE A 25 16.68 -1.21 3.71
CA ILE A 25 15.21 -1.31 3.84
C ILE A 25 14.49 -1.00 2.52
N SER A 26 15.13 -0.27 1.59
CA SER A 26 14.47 0.21 0.36
C SER A 26 14.20 -0.89 -0.69
N THR A 27 14.79 -2.08 -0.55
CA THR A 27 14.57 -3.21 -1.48
C THR A 27 13.28 -3.98 -1.18
N ASP A 28 12.74 -3.89 0.04
CA ASP A 28 11.42 -4.43 0.42
C ASP A 28 10.34 -3.36 0.34
N ARG A 29 10.20 -2.70 -0.82
CA ARG A 29 8.93 -2.04 -1.13
C ARG A 29 7.94 -3.14 -1.52
N LEU A 30 7.35 -3.81 -0.52
CA LEU A 30 6.13 -4.57 -0.69
C LEU A 30 5.15 -3.67 -1.45
N LYS A 31 5.00 -3.92 -2.76
CA LYS A 31 4.16 -3.10 -3.63
C LYS A 31 2.79 -3.06 -2.99
N LYS A 32 2.33 -1.86 -2.61
CA LYS A 32 1.04 -1.65 -1.95
C LYS A 32 0.00 -2.49 -2.69
N SER A 33 -0.63 -3.44 -1.99
CA SER A 33 -1.71 -4.23 -2.55
C SER A 33 -2.77 -3.26 -3.09
N SER A 34 -3.12 -3.41 -4.36
CA SER A 34 -4.26 -2.68 -4.92
C SER A 34 -5.54 -3.27 -4.33
N LYS A 35 -6.65 -2.53 -4.38
CA LYS A 35 -7.96 -3.06 -3.99
C LYS A 35 -8.83 -3.25 -5.23
N CYS A 36 -9.62 -4.31 -5.23
CA CYS A 36 -10.63 -4.56 -6.25
C CYS A 36 -11.67 -3.42 -6.25
N SER A 37 -11.92 -2.82 -7.40
CA SER A 37 -12.90 -1.73 -7.55
C SER A 37 -14.34 -2.19 -7.28
N VAL A 38 -14.63 -3.49 -7.43
CA VAL A 38 -15.97 -4.07 -7.25
C VAL A 38 -16.23 -4.47 -5.79
N CYS A 39 -15.35 -5.25 -5.18
CA CYS A 39 -15.58 -5.83 -3.84
C CYS A 39 -14.61 -5.36 -2.75
N GLY A 40 -13.62 -4.53 -3.09
CA GLY A 40 -12.64 -4.00 -2.13
C GLY A 40 -11.57 -4.98 -1.65
N ALA A 41 -11.61 -6.24 -2.10
CA ALA A 41 -10.62 -7.25 -1.75
C ALA A 41 -9.21 -6.86 -2.21
N GLU A 42 -8.17 -7.30 -1.50
CA GLU A 42 -6.78 -7.05 -1.89
C GLU A 42 -6.44 -7.80 -3.19
N THR A 43 -5.74 -7.09 -4.08
CA THR A 43 -5.34 -7.56 -5.40
C THR A 43 -3.88 -7.22 -5.65
N SER A 44 -3.21 -8.02 -6.47
CA SER A 44 -1.86 -7.71 -6.90
C SER A 44 -1.85 -6.44 -7.76
N SER A 45 -0.95 -5.52 -7.44
CA SER A 45 -0.80 -4.23 -8.14
C SER A 45 -0.26 -4.36 -9.57
N ALA A 46 0.01 -5.59 -10.05
CA ALA A 46 0.57 -5.86 -11.38
C ALA A 46 -0.48 -6.05 -12.48
N ALA A 47 -1.77 -6.06 -12.14
CA ALA A 47 -2.84 -6.21 -13.13
C ALA A 47 -3.23 -4.87 -13.78
N THR A 48 -3.44 -4.87 -15.10
CA THR A 48 -3.91 -3.71 -15.89
C THR A 48 -5.28 -3.18 -15.41
N GLU A 49 -6.10 -4.04 -14.82
CA GLU A 49 -7.39 -3.69 -14.23
C GLU A 49 -7.38 -3.90 -12.71
N PRO A 50 -7.92 -2.97 -11.91
CA PRO A 50 -8.00 -3.09 -10.45
C PRO A 50 -9.16 -4.04 -10.05
N LEU A 51 -9.12 -5.28 -10.50
CA LEU A 51 -10.13 -6.30 -10.21
C LEU A 51 -9.48 -7.54 -9.62
N CYS A 52 -10.14 -8.16 -8.64
CA CYS A 52 -9.73 -9.47 -8.16
C CYS A 52 -10.04 -10.54 -9.21
N TRP A 53 -9.34 -11.67 -9.15
CA TRP A 53 -9.51 -12.77 -10.12
C TRP A 53 -10.97 -13.26 -10.21
N VAL A 54 -11.72 -13.18 -9.09
CA VAL A 54 -13.14 -13.52 -9.03
C VAL A 54 -13.98 -12.52 -9.82
N CYS A 55 -13.91 -11.23 -9.47
CA CYS A 55 -14.68 -10.18 -10.15
C CYS A 55 -14.33 -10.09 -11.64
N ARG A 56 -13.08 -10.41 -12.01
CA ARG A 56 -12.64 -10.49 -13.41
C ARG A 56 -13.29 -11.65 -14.14
N ARG A 57 -13.34 -12.84 -13.53
CA ARG A 57 -13.95 -14.04 -14.13
C ARG A 57 -15.48 -13.95 -14.21
N LEU A 58 -16.10 -13.30 -13.23
CA LEU A 58 -17.54 -13.07 -13.17
C LEU A 58 -18.00 -11.86 -14.00
N LYS A 59 -17.08 -11.11 -14.65
CA LYS A 59 -17.38 -9.91 -15.45
C LYS A 59 -18.29 -8.87 -14.74
N ILE A 60 -18.18 -8.77 -13.42
CA ILE A 60 -19.06 -7.90 -12.61
C ILE A 60 -18.80 -6.43 -12.90
N SER A 61 -17.59 -6.06 -13.36
CA SER A 61 -17.27 -4.69 -13.74
C SER A 61 -18.18 -4.12 -14.82
N ALA A 62 -18.65 -4.94 -15.78
CA ALA A 62 -19.56 -4.51 -16.84
C ALA A 62 -20.95 -4.12 -16.32
N TRP A 63 -21.38 -4.71 -15.21
CA TRP A 63 -22.70 -4.43 -14.63
C TRP A 63 -22.72 -3.06 -13.95
N ARG A 64 -21.63 -2.75 -13.24
CA ARG A 64 -21.45 -1.46 -12.59
C ARG A 64 -21.30 -0.31 -13.59
N ASP A 65 -20.70 -0.57 -14.75
CA ASP A 65 -20.57 0.40 -15.84
C ASP A 65 -21.94 0.75 -16.46
N ILE A 66 -22.83 -0.25 -16.62
CA ILE A 66 -24.21 -0.05 -17.11
C ILE A 66 -25.05 0.77 -16.11
N GLU A 67 -24.88 0.57 -14.79
CA GLU A 67 -25.56 1.41 -13.79
C GLU A 67 -25.09 2.88 -13.81
N GLN A 68 -23.86 3.15 -14.24
CA GLN A 68 -23.35 4.52 -14.40
C GLN A 68 -23.75 5.17 -15.73
N GLN A 69 -24.13 4.39 -16.74
CA GLN A 69 -24.76 4.93 -17.94
C GLN A 69 -26.21 5.32 -17.62
N MET A 70 -26.40 6.57 -17.16
CA MET A 70 -27.72 7.20 -17.16
C MET A 70 -28.28 7.10 -18.58
N PRO A 71 -29.52 6.60 -18.79
CA PRO A 71 -30.11 6.59 -20.11
C PRO A 71 -30.19 8.05 -20.58
N ALA A 72 -29.50 8.35 -21.67
CA ALA A 72 -29.66 9.62 -22.36
C ALA A 72 -31.16 9.80 -22.61
N GLN A 73 -31.76 10.78 -21.94
CA GLN A 73 -33.15 11.16 -22.14
C GLN A 73 -33.31 11.55 -23.62
N GLU A 74 -34.32 10.98 -24.25
CA GLU A 74 -34.75 11.26 -25.62
C GLU A 74 -35.28 12.69 -25.77
#